data_AF-A0A1V9V3I5-F1
#
_entry.id   AF-A0A1V9V3I5-F1
#
_cell.length_a   1.000
_cell.length_b   1.000
_cell.length_c   1.000
_cell.angle_alpha   90.00
_cell.angle_beta   90.00
_cell.angle_gamma   90.00
#
_symmetry.space_group_name_H-M   'P 1'
#
loop_
_entity.id
_entity.type
_entity.pdbx_description
1 polymer ?
#
loop_
_entity_poly.entity_id
_entity_poly.type
_entity_poly.pdbx_seq_one_letter_code
_entity_poly.pdbx_strand_id
1 'polypeptide(L)'
;MLPARRHIAQQSDKLRFDCIWRDCWVNHPSVDSIRSAVRAVYAMPPISRAQCIVVSGVTGMGKTSLFEKIESDLSSLRKRHPESRGYVSFPLAPDPTLKSFEQAMGEALGVPIGSIQNGLIPRSFSRLMHLRTMRIIMIDEIHDLLNANKIEQRKFLSFCRAMTGPPLSLSIVAFGTQEAKHALVSDEQLNSRFESYDLKPWQENEDFRSFLAAYESYLPLKKPSELWQQEKVKFLLGATAGVTDGIVKRIKRAAVWSIMSGKESIDLESLQKAAHIPPFYDWKADEK
;
A
#
# COMPACT_ATOMS: atom_id res chain seq x y z
N MET A 1 -20.23 -0.24 16.02
CA MET A 1 -18.97 0.23 16.65
C MET A 1 -18.25 -0.93 17.32
N LEU A 2 -16.95 -1.13 17.08
CA LEU A 2 -16.16 -2.16 17.77
C LEU A 2 -16.11 -1.87 19.29
N PRO A 3 -16.22 -2.89 20.17
CA PRO A 3 -16.24 -2.70 21.63
C PRO A 3 -15.04 -1.90 22.15
N ALA A 4 -13.87 -2.15 21.58
CA ALA A 4 -12.62 -1.50 21.95
C ALA A 4 -12.58 0.01 21.68
N ARG A 5 -13.53 0.59 20.91
CA ARG A 5 -13.53 2.04 20.58
C ARG A 5 -14.70 2.82 21.14
N ARG A 6 -15.64 2.18 21.83
CA ARG A 6 -16.75 2.88 22.53
C ARG A 6 -16.23 3.92 23.52
N HIS A 7 -15.11 3.63 24.18
CA HIS A 7 -14.49 4.57 25.11
C HIS A 7 -13.99 5.84 24.42
N ILE A 8 -13.57 5.79 23.15
CA ILE A 8 -13.09 6.96 22.40
C ILE A 8 -14.24 7.91 22.05
N ALA A 9 -15.41 7.37 21.69
CA ALA A 9 -16.59 8.21 21.42
C ALA A 9 -17.10 8.98 22.65
N GLN A 10 -16.65 8.60 23.86
CA GLN A 10 -16.96 9.28 25.12
C GLN A 10 -15.85 10.25 25.57
N GLN A 11 -14.74 10.34 24.83
CA GLN A 11 -13.67 11.31 25.11
C GLN A 11 -14.04 12.71 24.64
N SER A 12 -13.18 13.69 24.96
CA SER A 12 -13.29 15.05 24.43
C SER A 12 -13.19 15.07 22.90
N ASP A 13 -13.83 16.07 22.29
CA ASP A 13 -13.87 16.20 20.83
C ASP A 13 -12.48 16.34 20.22
N LYS A 14 -11.53 16.95 20.94
CA LYS A 14 -10.11 16.99 20.55
C LYS A 14 -9.54 15.59 20.31
N LEU A 15 -9.69 14.67 21.28
CA LEU A 15 -9.19 13.30 21.15
C LEU A 15 -9.91 12.52 20.04
N ARG A 16 -11.18 12.82 19.82
CA ARG A 16 -11.98 12.22 18.75
C ARG A 16 -11.52 12.69 17.37
N PHE A 17 -11.21 13.98 17.21
CA PHE A 17 -10.62 14.51 15.98
C PHE A 17 -9.25 13.91 15.69
N ASP A 18 -8.36 13.84 16.68
CA ASP A 18 -7.07 13.17 16.53
C ASP A 18 -7.24 11.71 16.09
N CYS A 19 -8.23 11.01 16.67
CA CYS A 19 -8.55 9.64 16.28
C CYS A 19 -9.08 9.51 14.84
N ILE A 20 -9.89 10.46 14.36
CA ILE A 20 -10.41 10.46 12.99
C ILE A 20 -9.28 10.58 11.96
N TRP A 21 -8.27 11.41 12.25
CA TRP A 21 -7.20 11.69 11.30
C TRP A 21 -6.13 10.62 11.24
N ARG A 22 -5.96 9.81 12.29
CA ARG A 22 -5.05 8.66 12.29
C ARG A 22 -5.37 7.67 11.17
N ASP A 23 -4.34 6.96 10.73
CA ASP A 23 -4.50 5.94 9.71
C ASP A 23 -5.16 4.69 10.25
N CYS A 24 -5.93 4.06 9.38
CA CYS A 24 -6.73 2.90 9.69
C CYS A 24 -6.58 1.86 8.59
N TRP A 25 -6.12 0.67 8.97
CA TRP A 25 -6.09 -0.46 8.07
C TRP A 25 -7.43 -1.20 8.08
N VAL A 26 -8.05 -1.32 6.91
CA VAL A 26 -9.25 -2.14 6.71
C VAL A 26 -8.92 -3.22 5.69
N ASN A 27 -9.19 -4.47 6.06
CA ASN A 27 -8.95 -5.60 5.19
C ASN A 27 -10.12 -5.80 4.22
N HIS A 28 -9.84 -6.19 3.00
CA HIS A 28 -10.85 -6.55 2.00
C HIS A 28 -10.30 -7.61 1.03
N PRO A 29 -11.16 -8.33 0.29
CA PRO A 29 -10.76 -9.54 -0.45
C PRO A 29 -9.59 -9.35 -1.42
N SER A 30 -9.56 -8.26 -2.20
CA SER A 30 -8.47 -8.01 -3.15
C SER A 30 -7.11 -7.84 -2.47
N VAL A 31 -7.09 -7.09 -1.36
CA VAL A 31 -5.88 -6.88 -0.54
C VAL A 31 -5.46 -8.17 0.15
N ASP A 32 -6.42 -8.95 0.66
CA ASP A 32 -6.14 -10.24 1.29
C ASP A 32 -5.54 -11.27 0.32
N SER A 33 -6.04 -11.28 -0.91
CA SER A 33 -5.50 -12.11 -1.99
C SER A 33 -4.04 -11.76 -2.27
N ILE A 34 -3.72 -10.47 -2.44
CA ILE A 34 -2.35 -10.00 -2.68
C ILE A 34 -1.43 -10.33 -1.50
N ARG A 35 -1.87 -10.06 -0.27
CA ARG A 35 -1.09 -10.37 0.95
C ARG A 35 -0.82 -11.86 1.07
N SER A 36 -1.81 -12.70 0.76
CA SER A 36 -1.68 -14.14 0.78
C SER A 36 -0.69 -14.64 -0.29
N ALA A 37 -0.75 -14.07 -1.49
CA ALA A 37 0.18 -14.37 -2.57
C ALA A 37 1.63 -14.02 -2.18
N VAL A 38 1.87 -12.83 -1.61
CA VAL A 38 3.21 -12.44 -1.15
C VAL A 38 3.73 -13.37 -0.05
N ARG A 39 2.87 -13.76 0.91
CA ARG A 39 3.24 -14.73 1.95
C ARG A 39 3.56 -16.11 1.37
N ALA A 40 2.81 -16.56 0.36
CA ALA A 40 3.09 -17.82 -0.33
C ALA A 40 4.45 -17.76 -1.04
N VAL A 41 4.74 -16.68 -1.77
CA VAL A 41 6.04 -16.45 -2.43
C VAL A 41 7.17 -16.42 -1.40
N TYR A 42 6.97 -15.74 -0.26
CA TYR A 42 7.95 -15.68 0.83
C TYR A 42 8.30 -17.07 1.39
N ALA A 43 7.28 -17.91 1.61
CA ALA A 43 7.42 -19.26 2.17
C ALA A 43 7.96 -20.30 1.17
N MET A 44 7.62 -20.16 -0.13
CA MET A 44 7.98 -21.11 -1.18
C MET A 44 9.51 -21.32 -1.27
N PRO A 45 10.02 -22.56 -1.37
CA PRO A 45 11.46 -22.80 -1.55
C PRO A 45 12.03 -22.05 -2.77
N PRO A 46 13.33 -21.69 -2.76
CA PRO A 46 13.94 -21.05 -3.91
C PRO A 46 13.81 -21.97 -5.13
N ILE A 47 13.24 -21.45 -6.21
CA ILE A 47 13.14 -22.12 -7.49
C ILE A 47 13.95 -21.31 -8.52
N SER A 48 14.50 -22.00 -9.53
CA SER A 48 15.37 -21.38 -10.53
C SER A 48 14.72 -20.19 -11.26
N ARG A 49 13.39 -20.22 -11.40
CA ARG A 49 12.57 -19.11 -11.91
C ARG A 49 11.75 -18.52 -10.77
N ALA A 50 12.23 -17.42 -10.18
CA ALA A 50 11.52 -16.77 -9.08
C ALA A 50 10.14 -16.28 -9.52
N GLN A 51 9.10 -16.59 -8.74
CA GLN A 51 7.77 -16.00 -8.90
C GLN A 51 7.77 -14.58 -8.33
N CYS A 52 7.40 -13.62 -9.16
CA CYS A 52 7.35 -12.20 -8.83
C CYS A 52 5.91 -11.71 -8.86
N ILE A 53 5.65 -10.60 -8.19
CA ILE A 53 4.32 -10.00 -8.09
C ILE A 53 4.42 -8.55 -8.51
N VAL A 54 3.49 -8.10 -9.35
CA VAL A 54 3.28 -6.67 -9.63
C VAL A 54 1.86 -6.29 -9.24
N VAL A 55 1.74 -5.27 -8.40
CA VAL A 55 0.48 -4.70 -7.95
C VAL A 55 0.30 -3.35 -8.62
N SER A 56 -0.71 -3.22 -9.46
CA SER A 56 -1.03 -1.98 -10.16
C SER A 56 -2.39 -1.44 -9.75
N GLY A 57 -2.56 -0.13 -9.86
CA GLY A 57 -3.83 0.53 -9.56
C GLY A 57 -3.71 2.02 -9.75
N VAL A 58 -4.84 2.71 -9.88
CA VAL A 58 -4.83 4.17 -9.98
C VAL A 58 -4.29 4.82 -8.69
N THR A 59 -3.83 6.06 -8.79
CA THR A 59 -3.34 6.82 -7.63
C THR A 59 -4.42 6.93 -6.56
N GLY A 60 -4.05 6.76 -5.29
CA GLY A 60 -4.99 6.81 -4.17
C GLY A 60 -5.77 5.53 -3.90
N MET A 61 -5.50 4.41 -4.60
CA MET A 61 -6.14 3.11 -4.28
C MET A 61 -5.60 2.41 -3.03
N GLY A 62 -4.59 2.96 -2.36
CA GLY A 62 -3.98 2.37 -1.16
C GLY A 62 -2.80 1.42 -1.44
N LYS A 63 -2.11 1.58 -2.58
CA LYS A 63 -0.90 0.80 -2.92
C LYS A 63 0.20 0.93 -1.86
N THR A 64 0.56 2.16 -1.49
CA THR A 64 1.56 2.44 -0.45
C THR A 64 1.15 1.87 0.89
N SER A 65 -0.10 2.03 1.31
CA SER A 65 -0.59 1.41 2.56
C SER A 65 -0.52 -0.13 2.51
N LEU A 66 -0.77 -0.73 1.35
CA LEU A 66 -0.62 -2.17 1.15
C LEU A 66 0.85 -2.61 1.19
N PHE A 67 1.75 -1.84 0.58
CA PHE A 67 3.20 -2.05 0.66
C PHE A 67 3.67 -2.05 2.12
N GLU A 68 3.34 -1.01 2.89
CA GLU A 68 3.69 -0.88 4.31
C GLU A 68 3.09 -2.03 5.14
N LYS A 69 1.86 -2.44 4.83
CA LYS A 69 1.22 -3.55 5.54
C LYS A 69 1.94 -4.89 5.28
N ILE A 70 2.32 -5.15 4.04
CA ILE A 70 3.06 -6.35 3.66
C ILE A 70 4.44 -6.33 4.30
N GLU A 71 5.14 -5.20 4.30
CA GLU A 71 6.41 -5.03 4.99
C GLU A 71 6.28 -5.34 6.48
N SER A 72 5.25 -4.81 7.14
CA SER A 72 4.94 -5.09 8.55
C SER A 72 4.67 -6.58 8.80
N ASP A 73 3.94 -7.24 7.89
CA ASP A 73 3.67 -8.68 7.96
C ASP A 73 4.98 -9.50 7.83
N LEU A 74 5.86 -9.15 6.89
CA LEU A 74 7.15 -9.82 6.69
C LEU A 74 8.11 -9.59 7.86
N SER A 75 8.19 -8.36 8.39
CA SER A 75 8.95 -8.04 9.60
C SER A 75 8.49 -8.87 10.81
N SER A 76 7.17 -9.03 10.95
CA SER A 76 6.57 -9.82 12.02
C SER A 76 6.82 -11.32 11.86
N LEU A 77 6.85 -11.84 10.63
CA LEU A 77 7.27 -13.22 10.37
C LEU A 77 8.75 -13.42 10.70
N ARG A 78 9.59 -12.45 10.32
CA ARG A 78 11.03 -12.50 10.56
C ARG A 78 11.38 -12.56 12.06
N LYS A 79 10.70 -11.76 12.87
CA LYS A 79 10.91 -11.74 14.33
C LYS A 79 10.46 -13.03 15.01
N ARG A 80 9.48 -13.74 14.45
CA ARG A 80 8.88 -14.95 15.06
C ARG A 80 9.64 -16.24 14.72
N HIS A 81 10.37 -16.27 13.61
CA HIS A 81 11.03 -17.48 13.12
C HIS A 81 12.53 -17.22 12.90
N PRO A 82 13.44 -17.87 13.65
CA PRO A 82 14.90 -17.68 13.49
C PRO A 82 15.40 -18.01 12.07
N GLU A 83 14.78 -18.99 11.41
CA GLU A 83 15.07 -19.43 10.02
C GLU A 83 14.35 -18.59 8.95
N SER A 84 13.86 -17.41 9.33
CA SER A 84 13.12 -16.53 8.42
C SER A 84 14.04 -15.92 7.38
N ARG A 85 13.51 -15.81 6.16
CA ARG A 85 14.24 -15.27 5.02
C ARG A 85 14.30 -13.74 5.06
N GLY A 86 15.37 -13.20 4.50
CA GLY A 86 15.54 -11.77 4.34
C GLY A 86 14.56 -11.17 3.33
N TYR A 87 14.18 -9.92 3.56
CA TYR A 87 13.57 -9.06 2.54
C TYR A 87 14.25 -7.69 2.59
N VAL A 88 14.14 -6.95 1.49
CA VAL A 88 14.53 -5.54 1.40
C VAL A 88 13.41 -4.78 0.69
N SER A 89 13.18 -3.54 1.10
CA SER A 89 12.09 -2.68 0.64
C SER A 89 12.62 -1.26 0.43
N PHE A 90 12.24 -0.62 -0.67
CA PHE A 90 12.55 0.78 -0.94
C PHE A 90 11.62 1.34 -2.03
N PRO A 91 11.33 2.64 -2.03
CA PRO A 91 10.69 3.30 -3.17
C PRO A 91 11.70 3.49 -4.30
N LEU A 92 11.23 3.51 -5.54
CA LEU A 92 12.05 3.94 -6.67
C LEU A 92 12.25 5.48 -6.60
N ALA A 93 13.41 5.96 -7.04
CA ALA A 93 13.66 7.40 -7.09
C ALA A 93 12.84 8.05 -8.24
N PRO A 94 12.35 9.29 -8.09
CA PRO A 94 11.55 9.98 -9.12
C PRO A 94 12.22 10.09 -10.49
N ASP A 95 13.53 10.27 -10.51
CA ASP A 95 14.38 10.27 -11.71
C ASP A 95 15.37 9.09 -11.63
N PRO A 96 14.91 7.85 -11.89
CA PRO A 96 15.71 6.69 -11.59
C PRO A 96 16.82 6.51 -12.64
N THR A 97 18.02 6.26 -12.13
CA THR A 97 19.17 5.76 -12.86
C THR A 97 19.58 4.43 -12.22
N LEU A 98 20.35 3.61 -12.92
CA LEU A 98 20.90 2.40 -12.32
C LEU A 98 21.68 2.71 -11.03
N LYS A 99 22.39 3.84 -10.99
CA LYS A 99 23.15 4.28 -9.81
C LYS A 99 22.23 4.67 -8.64
N SER A 100 21.16 5.41 -8.88
CA SER A 100 20.23 5.77 -7.79
C SER A 100 19.48 4.54 -7.27
N PHE A 101 19.20 3.57 -8.15
CA PHE A 101 18.67 2.28 -7.76
C PHE A 101 19.65 1.50 -6.87
N GLU A 102 20.92 1.40 -7.27
CA GLU A 102 21.98 0.76 -6.48
C GLU A 102 22.14 1.41 -5.10
N GLN A 103 22.04 2.74 -5.05
CA GLN A 103 22.10 3.50 -3.82
C GLN A 103 20.89 3.22 -2.92
N ALA A 104 19.67 3.29 -3.44
CA ALA A 104 18.45 3.02 -2.67
C ALA A 104 18.46 1.61 -2.06
N MET A 105 18.86 0.60 -2.86
CA MET A 105 19.01 -0.76 -2.37
C MET A 105 20.14 -0.88 -1.34
N GLY A 106 21.28 -0.22 -1.56
CA GLY A 106 22.39 -0.22 -0.61
C GLY A 106 22.04 0.42 0.73
N GLU A 107 21.31 1.54 0.71
CA GLU A 107 20.77 2.21 1.90
C GLU A 107 19.78 1.29 2.64
N ALA A 108 18.85 0.67 1.92
CA ALA A 108 17.89 -0.26 2.51
C ALA A 108 18.56 -1.52 3.10
N LEU A 109 19.69 -1.96 2.54
CA LEU A 109 20.50 -3.06 3.08
C LEU A 109 21.47 -2.61 4.19
N GLY A 110 21.71 -1.31 4.33
CA GLY A 110 22.74 -0.74 5.21
C GLY A 110 24.18 -1.04 4.77
N VAL A 111 24.40 -1.43 3.51
CA VAL A 111 25.73 -1.72 2.95
C VAL A 111 25.79 -1.39 1.46
N PRO A 112 26.91 -0.87 0.94
CA PRO A 112 27.08 -0.67 -0.51
C PRO A 112 26.99 -1.98 -1.29
N ILE A 113 26.24 -2.00 -2.38
CA ILE A 113 26.04 -3.21 -3.20
C ILE A 113 27.03 -3.33 -4.37
N GLY A 114 27.85 -2.29 -4.61
CA GLY A 114 28.71 -2.18 -5.79
C GLY A 114 27.90 -1.84 -7.04
N SER A 115 28.58 -1.79 -8.19
CA SER A 115 27.93 -1.44 -9.46
C SER A 115 27.60 -2.68 -10.29
N ILE A 116 26.36 -2.73 -10.76
CA ILE A 116 25.80 -3.78 -11.60
C ILE A 116 26.05 -3.35 -13.04
N GLN A 117 26.80 -4.17 -13.78
CA GLN A 117 27.19 -3.83 -15.16
C GLN A 117 26.51 -4.78 -16.12
N ASN A 118 25.61 -4.26 -16.97
CA ASN A 118 24.92 -5.05 -18.00
C ASN A 118 24.20 -6.31 -17.45
N GLY A 119 23.65 -6.25 -16.23
CA GLY A 119 23.01 -7.40 -15.57
C GLY A 119 23.98 -8.36 -14.87
N LEU A 120 25.29 -8.05 -14.87
CA LEU A 120 26.27 -8.79 -14.08
C LEU A 120 26.25 -8.30 -12.64
N ILE A 121 26.04 -9.25 -11.74
CA ILE A 121 25.91 -9.01 -10.32
C ILE A 121 27.29 -9.13 -9.65
N PRO A 122 27.74 -8.13 -8.86
CA PRO A 122 28.95 -8.25 -8.08
C PRO A 122 28.95 -9.49 -7.18
N ARG A 123 30.06 -10.24 -7.15
CA ARG A 123 30.20 -11.43 -6.30
C ARG A 123 29.97 -11.12 -4.81
N SER A 124 30.41 -9.94 -4.37
CA SER A 124 30.17 -9.43 -3.01
C SER A 124 28.68 -9.31 -2.71
N PHE A 125 27.91 -8.74 -3.63
CA PHE A 125 26.45 -8.63 -3.50
C PHE A 125 25.76 -9.99 -3.50
N SER A 126 26.15 -10.89 -4.40
CA SER A 126 25.59 -12.25 -4.43
C SER A 126 25.85 -13.00 -3.12
N ARG A 127 27.07 -12.91 -2.57
CA ARG A 127 27.41 -13.49 -1.28
C ARG A 127 26.60 -12.86 -0.14
N LEU A 128 26.41 -11.54 -0.16
CA LEU A 128 25.59 -10.84 0.83
C LEU A 128 24.14 -11.33 0.81
N MET A 129 23.53 -11.44 -0.37
CA MET A 129 22.16 -11.94 -0.54
C MET A 129 22.02 -13.36 0.00
N HIS A 130 23.00 -14.22 -0.27
CA HIS A 130 23.03 -15.59 0.25
C HIS A 130 23.17 -15.62 1.78
N LEU A 131 24.12 -14.87 2.35
CA LEU A 131 24.34 -14.80 3.81
C LEU A 131 23.12 -14.25 4.56
N ARG A 132 22.39 -13.30 3.95
CA ARG A 132 21.16 -12.74 4.53
C ARG A 132 19.92 -13.58 4.23
N THR A 133 20.07 -14.73 3.56
CA THR A 133 18.97 -15.59 3.09
C THR A 133 17.89 -14.78 2.37
N MET A 134 18.31 -13.80 1.56
CA MET A 134 17.41 -12.85 0.91
C MET A 134 16.43 -13.58 -0.01
N ARG A 135 15.15 -13.21 0.08
CA ARG A 135 14.08 -13.82 -0.70
C ARG A 135 13.26 -12.82 -1.48
N ILE A 136 12.96 -11.66 -0.89
CA ILE A 136 12.06 -10.66 -1.46
C ILE A 136 12.76 -9.32 -1.62
N ILE A 137 12.59 -8.69 -2.78
CA ILE A 137 12.84 -7.27 -3.02
C ILE A 137 11.47 -6.62 -3.23
N MET A 138 11.09 -5.69 -2.36
CA MET A 138 9.88 -4.90 -2.52
C MET A 138 10.24 -3.53 -3.08
N ILE A 139 9.53 -3.10 -4.13
CA ILE A 139 9.77 -1.81 -4.77
C ILE A 139 8.44 -1.06 -4.84
N ASP A 140 8.34 0.09 -4.17
CA ASP A 140 7.21 1.01 -4.34
C ASP A 140 7.51 2.03 -5.44
N GLU A 141 6.46 2.63 -5.99
CA GLU A 141 6.55 3.64 -7.05
C GLU A 141 7.35 3.21 -8.29
N ILE A 142 7.19 1.96 -8.75
CA ILE A 142 7.85 1.49 -9.98
C ILE A 142 7.49 2.29 -11.23
N HIS A 143 6.45 3.13 -11.16
CA HIS A 143 6.04 4.01 -12.24
C HIS A 143 7.00 5.16 -12.48
N ASP A 144 7.85 5.52 -11.50
CA ASP A 144 8.92 6.51 -11.69
C ASP A 144 9.95 6.03 -12.73
N LEU A 145 10.01 4.72 -13.01
CA LEU A 145 10.80 4.17 -14.11
C LEU A 145 10.47 4.84 -15.46
N LEU A 146 9.21 5.25 -15.65
CA LEU A 146 8.74 5.86 -16.88
C LEU A 146 9.31 7.27 -17.10
N ASN A 147 9.79 7.93 -16.03
CA ASN A 147 10.48 9.23 -16.11
C ASN A 147 11.92 9.06 -16.62
N ALA A 148 12.48 7.86 -16.50
CA ALA A 148 13.83 7.56 -16.96
C ALA A 148 13.89 7.50 -18.50
N ASN A 149 15.05 7.82 -19.05
CA ASN A 149 15.30 7.59 -20.47
C ASN A 149 15.29 6.08 -20.81
N LYS A 150 15.09 5.72 -22.09
CA LYS A 150 15.01 4.32 -22.55
C LYS A 150 16.24 3.47 -22.20
N ILE A 151 17.42 4.09 -22.05
CA ILE A 151 18.65 3.37 -21.69
C ILE A 151 18.57 2.95 -20.22
N GLU A 152 18.19 3.85 -19.32
CA GLU A 152 18.00 3.54 -17.89
C GLU A 152 16.85 2.55 -17.67
N GLN A 153 15.74 2.68 -18.41
CA GLN A 153 14.66 1.69 -18.37
C GLN A 153 15.15 0.28 -18.72
N ARG A 154 15.93 0.13 -19.79
CA ARG A 154 16.52 -1.17 -20.19
C ARG A 154 17.50 -1.71 -19.14
N LYS A 155 18.30 -0.83 -18.50
CA LYS A 155 19.20 -1.21 -17.41
C LYS A 155 18.43 -1.75 -16.21
N PHE A 156 17.33 -1.09 -15.83
CA PHE A 156 16.45 -1.56 -14.75
C PHE A 156 15.83 -2.92 -15.06
N LEU A 157 15.29 -3.13 -16.27
CA LEU A 157 14.75 -4.44 -16.66
C LEU A 157 15.84 -5.53 -16.65
N SER A 158 17.05 -5.19 -17.10
CA SER A 158 18.21 -6.09 -17.01
C SER A 158 18.59 -6.44 -15.58
N PHE A 159 18.53 -5.45 -14.69
CA PHE A 159 18.69 -5.65 -13.26
C PHE A 159 17.64 -6.60 -12.69
N CYS A 160 16.35 -6.39 -13.00
CA CYS A 160 15.27 -7.28 -12.54
C CYS A 160 15.46 -8.72 -13.04
N ARG A 161 15.90 -8.91 -14.29
CA ARG A 161 16.24 -10.24 -14.83
C ARG A 161 17.35 -10.91 -14.04
N ALA A 162 18.42 -10.16 -13.73
CA ALA A 162 19.55 -10.66 -12.99
C ALA A 162 19.16 -11.07 -11.55
N MET A 163 18.34 -10.27 -10.86
CA MET A 163 17.88 -10.58 -9.51
C MET A 163 16.97 -11.80 -9.45
N THR A 164 16.05 -11.92 -10.40
CA THR A 164 15.04 -12.97 -10.41
C THR A 164 15.57 -14.30 -10.92
N GLY A 165 16.71 -14.29 -11.61
CA GLY A 165 17.37 -15.48 -12.17
C GLY A 165 18.45 -16.06 -11.26
N PRO A 166 18.98 -17.25 -11.59
CA PRO A 166 20.13 -17.82 -10.89
C PRO A 166 21.37 -16.91 -11.02
N PRO A 167 22.25 -16.87 -10.01
CA PRO A 167 22.23 -17.68 -8.79
C PRO A 167 21.36 -17.10 -7.65
N LEU A 168 20.75 -15.92 -7.82
CA LEU A 168 20.06 -15.25 -6.72
C LEU A 168 18.60 -15.72 -6.53
N SER A 169 17.85 -15.86 -7.63
CA SER A 169 16.45 -16.29 -7.63
C SER A 169 15.56 -15.52 -6.63
N LEU A 170 15.75 -14.20 -6.55
CA LEU A 170 14.98 -13.31 -5.67
C LEU A 170 13.61 -13.01 -6.28
N SER A 171 12.57 -13.01 -5.46
CA SER A 171 11.24 -12.57 -5.88
C SER A 171 11.12 -11.07 -5.75
N ILE A 172 10.63 -10.41 -6.81
CA ILE A 172 10.33 -8.98 -6.77
C ILE A 172 8.84 -8.82 -6.49
N VAL A 173 8.49 -7.92 -5.57
CA VAL A 173 7.11 -7.46 -5.32
C VAL A 173 7.07 -5.96 -5.61
N ALA A 174 6.49 -5.58 -6.74
CA ALA A 174 6.49 -4.22 -7.26
C ALA A 174 5.12 -3.56 -7.13
N PHE A 175 5.08 -2.27 -6.77
CA PHE A 175 3.85 -1.47 -6.67
C PHE A 175 3.94 -0.25 -7.57
N GLY A 176 2.89 0.01 -8.37
CA GLY A 176 2.88 1.17 -9.27
C GLY A 176 1.59 1.35 -10.04
N THR A 177 1.67 2.08 -11.15
CA THR A 177 0.53 2.30 -12.05
C THR A 177 0.38 1.17 -13.07
N GLN A 178 -0.69 1.21 -13.87
CA GLN A 178 -0.89 0.23 -14.94
C GLN A 178 0.18 0.35 -16.03
N GLU A 179 0.61 1.57 -16.36
CA GLU A 179 1.66 1.85 -17.33
C GLU A 179 2.99 1.23 -16.87
N ALA A 180 3.28 1.31 -15.57
CA ALA A 180 4.50 0.72 -14.99
C ALA A 180 4.48 -0.82 -15.07
N LYS A 181 3.34 -1.43 -14.75
CA LYS A 181 3.11 -2.86 -14.96
C LYS A 181 3.35 -3.23 -16.43
N HIS A 182 2.76 -2.50 -17.37
CA HIS A 182 2.94 -2.75 -18.81
C HIS A 182 4.40 -2.65 -19.24
N ALA A 183 5.14 -1.65 -18.75
CA ALA A 183 6.57 -1.53 -19.03
C ALA A 183 7.35 -2.74 -18.51
N LEU A 184 7.06 -3.22 -17.29
CA LEU A 184 7.72 -4.37 -16.68
C LEU A 184 7.44 -5.68 -17.42
N VAL A 185 6.18 -5.94 -17.77
CA VAL A 185 5.76 -7.18 -18.44
C VAL A 185 5.92 -7.14 -19.96
N SER A 186 6.35 -6.00 -20.53
CA SER A 186 6.72 -5.93 -21.95
C SER A 186 8.00 -6.73 -22.26
N ASP A 187 8.83 -7.00 -21.25
CA ASP A 187 9.98 -7.88 -21.36
C ASP A 187 9.54 -9.34 -21.19
N GLU A 188 9.68 -10.15 -22.24
CA GLU A 188 9.20 -11.53 -22.28
C GLU A 188 9.78 -12.41 -21.15
N GLN A 189 11.03 -12.16 -20.75
CA GLN A 189 11.68 -12.94 -19.69
C GLN A 189 11.10 -12.60 -18.31
N LEU A 190 10.73 -11.34 -18.08
CA LEU A 190 10.05 -10.91 -16.86
C LEU A 190 8.57 -11.29 -16.87
N ASN A 191 7.88 -11.16 -18.00
CA ASN A 191 6.45 -11.48 -18.13
C ASN A 191 6.14 -12.92 -17.65
N SER A 192 6.97 -13.89 -18.05
CA SER A 192 6.82 -15.29 -17.62
C SER A 192 6.99 -15.54 -16.11
N ARG A 193 7.45 -14.52 -15.35
CA ARG A 193 7.75 -14.60 -13.90
C ARG A 193 6.82 -13.75 -13.04
N PHE A 194 6.21 -12.72 -13.60
CA PHE A 194 5.40 -11.76 -12.85
C PHE A 194 3.92 -12.11 -12.91
N GLU A 195 3.36 -12.43 -11.75
CA GLU A 195 1.91 -12.48 -11.54
C GLU A 195 1.39 -11.06 -11.29
N SER A 196 0.31 -10.68 -11.96
CA SER A 196 -0.22 -9.31 -11.93
C SER A 196 -1.50 -9.22 -11.09
N TYR A 197 -1.55 -8.25 -10.18
CA TYR A 197 -2.73 -7.95 -9.37
C TYR A 197 -3.16 -6.50 -9.58
N ASP A 198 -4.45 -6.30 -9.85
CA ASP A 198 -5.02 -4.97 -10.08
C ASP A 198 -5.88 -4.53 -8.88
N LEU A 199 -5.49 -3.44 -8.22
CA LEU A 199 -6.34 -2.70 -7.29
C LEU A 199 -7.27 -1.79 -8.09
N LYS A 200 -8.45 -2.34 -8.41
CA LYS A 200 -9.49 -1.66 -9.18
C LYS A 200 -10.28 -0.67 -8.32
N PRO A 201 -10.75 0.45 -8.88
CA PRO A 201 -11.69 1.33 -8.20
C PRO A 201 -12.90 0.57 -7.65
N TRP A 202 -13.40 1.02 -6.51
CA TRP A 202 -14.57 0.43 -5.88
C TRP A 202 -15.81 0.53 -6.78
N GLN A 203 -16.64 -0.49 -6.73
CA GLN A 203 -17.94 -0.56 -7.38
C GLN A 203 -19.00 -0.87 -6.33
N GLU A 204 -20.27 -0.68 -6.68
CA GLU A 204 -21.37 -1.03 -5.79
C GLU A 204 -21.48 -2.56 -5.69
N ASN A 205 -20.86 -3.12 -4.66
CA ASN A 205 -20.87 -4.55 -4.34
C ASN A 205 -20.74 -4.78 -2.82
N GLU A 206 -20.87 -6.03 -2.40
CA GLU A 206 -20.79 -6.42 -0.98
C GLU A 206 -19.42 -6.16 -0.36
N ASP A 207 -18.34 -6.27 -1.13
CA ASP A 207 -16.98 -5.98 -0.65
C ASP A 207 -16.83 -4.50 -0.26
N PHE A 208 -17.38 -3.60 -1.07
CA PHE A 208 -17.36 -2.17 -0.78
C PHE A 208 -18.24 -1.83 0.43
N ARG A 209 -19.44 -2.41 0.52
CA ARG A 209 -20.32 -2.24 1.69
C ARG A 209 -19.65 -2.74 2.97
N SER A 210 -18.98 -3.89 2.89
CA SER A 210 -18.21 -4.46 4.00
C SER A 210 -17.04 -3.57 4.40
N PHE A 211 -16.30 -3.03 3.42
CA PHE A 211 -15.24 -2.05 3.67
C PHE A 211 -15.78 -0.82 4.40
N LEU A 212 -16.91 -0.25 3.96
CA LEU A 212 -17.53 0.92 4.60
C LEU A 212 -18.00 0.63 6.03
N ALA A 213 -18.66 -0.50 6.25
CA ALA A 213 -19.10 -0.92 7.58
C ALA A 213 -17.90 -1.16 8.52
N ALA A 214 -16.84 -1.79 8.02
CA ALA A 214 -15.61 -1.98 8.77
C ALA A 214 -14.95 -0.64 9.09
N TYR A 215 -14.82 0.26 8.11
CA TYR A 215 -14.23 1.59 8.28
C TYR A 215 -15.03 2.44 9.28
N GLU A 216 -16.36 2.44 9.19
CA GLU A 216 -17.26 3.11 10.13
C GLU A 216 -16.99 2.68 11.58
N SER A 217 -16.69 1.40 11.80
CA SER A 217 -16.44 0.87 13.14
C SER A 217 -15.20 1.48 13.83
N TYR A 218 -14.31 2.11 13.05
CA TYR A 218 -13.13 2.83 13.53
C TYR A 218 -13.40 4.30 13.88
N LEU A 219 -14.52 4.86 13.42
CA LEU A 219 -14.87 6.26 13.66
C LEU A 219 -15.39 6.45 15.10
N PRO A 220 -14.95 7.50 15.81
CA PRO A 220 -15.35 7.77 17.18
C PRO A 220 -16.69 8.54 17.24
N LEU A 221 -17.71 8.12 16.50
CA LEU A 221 -19.05 8.73 16.49
C LEU A 221 -19.97 8.02 17.49
N LYS A 222 -20.85 8.77 18.16
CA LYS A 222 -21.73 8.19 19.20
C LYS A 222 -22.93 7.43 18.62
N LYS A 223 -23.36 7.75 17.40
CA LYS A 223 -24.48 7.09 16.71
C LYS A 223 -24.00 6.32 15.48
N PRO A 224 -24.67 5.21 15.11
CA PRO A 224 -24.37 4.51 13.88
C PRO A 224 -24.58 5.44 12.68
N SER A 225 -23.63 5.39 11.75
CA SER A 225 -23.67 6.14 10.49
C SER A 225 -24.17 5.29 9.34
N GLU A 226 -24.15 3.96 9.43
CA GLU A 226 -24.68 3.04 8.43
C GLU A 226 -24.19 3.37 7.01
N LEU A 227 -22.87 3.59 6.87
CA LEU A 227 -22.25 4.03 5.60
C LEU A 227 -22.49 3.05 4.44
N TRP A 228 -22.74 1.78 4.78
CA TRP A 228 -23.07 0.70 3.86
C TRP A 228 -24.46 0.81 3.22
N GLN A 229 -25.31 1.75 3.63
CA GLN A 229 -26.62 1.98 3.00
C GLN A 229 -26.50 2.48 1.55
N GLN A 230 -27.48 2.12 0.72
CA GLN A 230 -27.45 2.35 -0.73
C GLN A 230 -27.22 3.82 -1.10
N GLU A 231 -27.89 4.76 -0.42
CA GLU A 231 -27.77 6.19 -0.74
C GLU A 231 -26.35 6.72 -0.52
N LYS A 232 -25.71 6.35 0.59
CA LYS A 232 -24.35 6.78 0.94
C LYS A 232 -23.30 6.08 0.07
N VAL A 233 -23.50 4.81 -0.24
CA VAL A 233 -22.67 4.06 -1.19
C VAL A 233 -22.67 4.75 -2.56
N LYS A 234 -23.85 5.04 -3.12
CA LYS A 234 -23.98 5.72 -4.42
C LYS A 234 -23.35 7.11 -4.38
N PHE A 235 -23.58 7.87 -3.31
CA PHE A 235 -22.97 9.18 -3.13
C PHE A 235 -21.44 9.09 -3.13
N LEU A 236 -20.86 8.21 -2.32
CA LEU A 236 -19.41 8.06 -2.20
C LEU A 236 -18.78 7.65 -3.53
N LEU A 237 -19.31 6.63 -4.19
CA LEU A 237 -18.81 6.16 -5.49
C LEU A 237 -18.89 7.27 -6.55
N GLY A 238 -20.03 7.96 -6.64
CA GLY A 238 -20.22 9.05 -7.61
C GLY A 238 -19.29 10.24 -7.34
N ALA A 239 -19.07 10.58 -6.08
CA ALA A 239 -18.29 11.75 -5.69
C ALA A 239 -16.76 11.52 -5.69
N THR A 240 -16.29 10.27 -5.74
CA THR A 240 -14.86 9.93 -5.64
C THR A 240 -14.37 9.00 -6.75
N ALA A 241 -15.23 8.65 -7.70
CA ALA A 241 -14.97 7.65 -8.75
C ALA A 241 -14.47 6.29 -8.20
N GLY A 242 -14.87 5.94 -6.98
CA GLY A 242 -14.46 4.70 -6.33
C GLY A 242 -12.99 4.66 -5.89
N VAL A 243 -12.30 5.81 -5.80
CA VAL A 243 -10.90 5.86 -5.32
C VAL A 243 -10.86 5.84 -3.79
N THR A 244 -10.09 4.90 -3.21
CA THR A 244 -10.01 4.69 -1.75
C THR A 244 -9.64 5.95 -0.98
N ASP A 245 -8.61 6.67 -1.40
CA ASP A 245 -8.17 7.93 -0.77
C ASP A 245 -9.27 8.99 -0.75
N GLY A 246 -9.97 9.15 -1.88
CA GLY A 246 -11.11 10.06 -1.98
C GLY A 246 -12.25 9.68 -1.03
N ILE A 247 -12.58 8.38 -0.96
CA ILE A 247 -13.62 7.84 -0.08
C ILE A 247 -13.24 8.08 1.38
N VAL A 248 -12.03 7.70 1.78
CA VAL A 248 -11.54 7.83 3.15
C VAL A 248 -11.49 9.30 3.58
N LYS A 249 -10.96 10.19 2.73
CA LYS A 249 -10.96 11.64 3.00
C LYS A 249 -12.36 12.19 3.16
N ARG A 250 -13.31 11.78 2.30
CA ARG A 250 -14.71 12.19 2.39
C ARG A 250 -15.33 11.75 3.72
N ILE A 251 -15.12 10.50 4.11
CA ILE A 251 -15.65 9.95 5.37
C ILE A 251 -15.02 10.64 6.59
N LYS A 252 -13.68 10.81 6.62
CA LYS A 252 -12.98 11.48 7.73
C LYS A 252 -13.51 12.91 7.93
N ARG A 253 -13.65 13.67 6.84
CA ARG A 253 -14.21 15.05 6.88
C ARG A 253 -15.67 15.07 7.33
N ALA A 254 -16.49 14.13 6.85
CA ALA A 254 -17.89 14.03 7.25
C ALA A 254 -18.02 13.71 8.74
N ALA A 255 -17.17 12.81 9.28
CA ALA A 255 -17.13 12.51 10.71
C ALA A 255 -16.85 13.75 11.55
N VAL A 256 -15.92 14.62 11.13
CA VAL A 256 -15.65 15.90 11.81
C VAL A 256 -16.88 16.79 11.81
N TRP A 257 -17.53 16.98 10.65
CA TRP A 257 -18.78 17.75 10.55
C TRP A 257 -19.89 17.21 11.45
N SER A 258 -20.04 15.89 11.54
CA SER A 258 -21.03 15.23 12.40
C SER A 258 -20.78 15.46 13.89
N ILE A 259 -19.52 15.60 14.32
CA ILE A 259 -19.17 15.97 15.71
C ILE A 259 -19.48 17.45 15.95
N MET A 260 -18.97 18.34 15.08
CA MET A 260 -19.16 19.79 15.23
C MET A 260 -20.62 20.23 15.24
N SER A 261 -21.49 19.50 14.52
CA SER A 261 -22.94 19.77 14.49
C SER A 261 -23.71 19.13 15.64
N GLY A 262 -23.06 18.31 16.49
CA GLY A 262 -23.72 17.50 17.52
C GLY A 262 -24.60 16.36 16.99
N LYS A 263 -24.67 16.16 15.66
CA LYS A 263 -25.50 15.11 15.05
C LYS A 263 -25.02 13.71 15.43
N GLU A 264 -23.71 13.54 15.55
CA GLU A 264 -23.03 12.32 16.03
C GLU A 264 -23.17 11.09 15.10
N SER A 265 -23.56 11.30 13.85
CA SER A 265 -23.64 10.29 12.78
C SER A 265 -23.37 10.93 11.42
N ILE A 266 -22.75 10.19 10.50
CA ILE A 266 -22.59 10.61 9.10
C ILE A 266 -23.87 10.36 8.31
N ASP A 267 -24.33 11.40 7.64
CA ASP A 267 -25.49 11.45 6.76
C ASP A 267 -25.11 12.08 5.40
N LEU A 268 -26.08 12.22 4.49
CA LEU A 268 -25.81 12.82 3.18
C LEU A 268 -25.38 14.28 3.27
N GLU A 269 -25.93 15.06 4.20
CA GLU A 269 -25.58 16.48 4.37
C GLU A 269 -24.10 16.65 4.80
N SER A 270 -23.66 15.90 5.80
CA SER A 270 -22.24 15.90 6.24
C SER A 270 -21.31 15.38 5.14
N LEU A 271 -21.72 14.39 4.36
CA LEU A 271 -20.98 13.94 3.18
C LEU A 271 -20.90 15.00 2.08
N GLN A 272 -21.94 15.81 1.87
CA GLN A 272 -21.88 16.94 0.94
C GLN A 272 -20.93 18.03 1.44
N LYS A 273 -21.02 18.43 2.71
CA LYS A 273 -20.10 19.40 3.34
C LYS A 273 -18.64 18.94 3.31
N ALA A 274 -18.41 17.62 3.37
CA ALA A 274 -17.10 17.00 3.26
C ALA A 274 -16.45 17.11 1.85
N ALA A 275 -17.10 17.78 0.89
CA ALA A 275 -16.44 18.38 -0.27
C ALA A 275 -15.20 19.21 0.12
N HIS A 276 -15.33 20.00 1.19
CA HIS A 276 -14.31 20.90 1.67
C HIS A 276 -13.70 20.42 2.97
N ILE A 277 -12.52 20.96 3.30
CA ILE A 277 -11.87 20.73 4.60
C ILE A 277 -12.75 21.40 5.67
N PRO A 278 -13.11 20.69 6.77
CA PRO A 278 -13.85 21.29 7.88
C PRO A 278 -13.13 22.51 8.45
N PRO A 279 -13.85 23.52 8.94
CA PRO A 279 -13.22 24.68 9.57
C PRO A 279 -12.48 24.28 10.85
N PHE A 280 -11.55 25.12 11.28
CA PHE A 280 -10.87 24.94 12.57
C PHE A 280 -11.92 24.93 13.69
N TYR A 281 -11.86 23.91 14.55
CA TYR A 281 -12.72 23.82 15.72
C TYR A 281 -11.93 24.26 16.97
N ASP A 282 -12.33 25.37 17.59
CA ASP A 282 -11.71 25.81 18.83
C ASP A 282 -12.27 25.01 20.02
N TRP A 283 -11.60 23.91 20.33
CA TRP A 283 -11.97 23.00 21.43
C TRP A 283 -11.89 23.64 22.82
N LYS A 284 -11.29 24.83 22.97
CA LYS A 284 -11.23 25.53 24.27
C LYS A 284 -12.55 26.16 24.68
N ALA A 285 -13.51 26.30 23.75
CA ALA A 285 -14.81 26.86 24.05
C ALA A 285 -15.71 25.90 24.86
N ASP A 286 -15.50 24.59 24.74
CA ASP A 286 -16.33 23.53 25.35
C ASP A 286 -15.80 22.99 26.69
N GLU A 287 -14.67 23.49 27.20
CA GLU A 287 -14.11 23.14 28.52
C GLU A 287 -14.67 24.01 29.68
N LYS A 288 -15.79 24.71 29.47
CA LYS A 288 -16.52 25.48 30.50
C LYS A 288 -17.84 24.82 30.86
#